data_AF-A0A8H8A5X7-F1
#
_entry.id   AF-A0A8H8A5X7-F1
#
_cell.length_a   1.000
_cell.length_b   1.000
_cell.length_c   1.000
_cell.angle_alpha   90.00
_cell.angle_beta   90.00
_cell.angle_gamma   90.00
#
_symmetry.space_group_name_H-M   'P 1'
#
loop_
_entity.id
_entity.type
_entity.pdbx_description
1 polymer ?
#
loop_
_entity_poly.entity_id
_entity_poly.type
_entity_poly.pdbx_seq_one_letter_code
_entity_poly.pdbx_strand_id
1 'polypeptide(L)'
;MIYVLLLDLGHKDNNDSSENITIVAVDLQPMMPIKGVKILQADITHPNTLSRILEIFGNKHADLVICDGAPDVTGLHDFDEYIQGQLLFSALNMTTCILRPGGNFVAKIFRGRDISFLYAQLKCFFEKVTCAKPLSSRGSSIEAFVVCENFSLPEDYKPDISTPFQERKNPDMSYIVPFVACGDLSAYDSETTYVFDTDNSTSLDAIQPPIGKTYLTIFSTLINRILAPPYKRAIEMKRKGELQYI
;
A
#
# COMPACT_ATOMS: atom_id res chain seq x y z
N MET A 1 -2.94 -8.46 3.40
CA MET A 1 -1.52 -8.11 3.61
C MET A 1 -1.43 -6.59 3.72
N ILE A 2 -0.88 -6.04 4.80
CA ILE A 2 -0.96 -4.58 5.08
C ILE A 2 0.40 -3.96 4.75
N TYR A 3 0.55 -3.33 3.59
CA TYR A 3 1.75 -2.56 3.29
C TYR A 3 1.45 -1.07 3.39
N VAL A 4 2.08 -0.38 4.34
CA VAL A 4 2.23 1.08 4.29
C VAL A 4 3.70 1.39 3.99
N LEU A 5 3.96 1.99 2.83
CA LEU A 5 5.26 2.49 2.44
C LEU A 5 5.30 4.00 2.65
N LEU A 6 6.29 4.45 3.39
CA LEU A 6 6.51 5.84 3.74
C LEU A 6 7.82 6.28 3.11
N LEU A 7 7.79 7.40 2.41
CA LEU A 7 8.92 7.92 1.68
C LEU A 7 9.18 9.36 2.13
N ASP A 8 10.39 9.61 2.63
CA ASP A 8 11.00 10.93 2.77
C ASP A 8 12.00 11.07 1.63
N LEU A 9 11.72 11.99 0.71
CA LEU A 9 12.53 12.26 -0.47
C LEU A 9 13.74 13.15 -0.16
N GLY A 10 13.86 13.67 1.06
CA GLY A 10 14.93 14.57 1.45
C GLY A 10 14.77 15.93 0.78
N HIS A 11 14.34 16.94 1.51
CA HIS A 11 14.32 18.30 0.99
C HIS A 11 15.75 18.83 0.81
N LYS A 12 16.03 19.43 -0.36
CA LYS A 12 17.28 20.15 -0.66
C LYS A 12 17.45 21.34 0.27
N ASP A 13 18.09 21.12 1.40
CA ASP A 13 18.79 22.19 2.08
C ASP A 13 20.15 22.38 1.36
N ASN A 14 20.36 23.59 0.85
CA ASN A 14 21.53 23.99 0.06
C ASN A 14 22.86 23.84 0.83
N ASN A 15 23.40 22.62 1.01
CA ASN A 15 24.85 22.38 1.18
C ASN A 15 25.34 20.92 1.36
N ASP A 16 24.51 19.87 1.26
CA ASP A 16 25.04 18.50 1.37
C ASP A 16 24.69 17.62 0.15
N SER A 17 25.70 16.91 -0.36
CA SER A 17 25.74 16.34 -1.72
C SER A 17 25.41 14.85 -1.79
N SER A 18 24.55 14.39 -0.87
CA SER A 18 23.91 13.08 -0.93
C SER A 18 22.55 13.14 -0.22
N GLU A 19 21.48 13.24 -1.00
CA GLU A 19 20.09 13.18 -0.51
C GLU A 19 19.86 11.82 0.17
N ASN A 20 19.75 11.81 1.50
CA ASN A 20 19.45 10.59 2.26
C ASN A 20 17.94 10.29 2.17
N ILE A 21 17.53 9.67 1.07
CA ILE A 21 16.18 9.14 0.89
C ILE A 21 15.94 8.07 1.95
N THR A 22 14.90 8.25 2.75
CA THR A 22 14.51 7.28 3.79
C THR A 22 13.19 6.64 3.40
N ILE A 23 13.21 5.30 3.29
CA ILE A 23 12.03 4.50 2.99
C ILE A 23 11.71 3.64 4.19
N VAL A 24 10.48 3.73 4.71
CA VAL A 24 9.99 2.88 5.80
C VAL A 24 8.82 2.05 5.29
N ALA A 25 8.92 0.74 5.40
CA ALA A 25 7.84 -0.20 5.07
C ALA A 25 7.29 -0.81 6.35
N VAL A 26 5.97 -0.72 6.53
CA VAL A 26 5.26 -1.22 7.71
C VAL A 26 4.29 -2.31 7.29
N ASP A 27 4.40 -3.49 7.91
CA ASP A 27 3.43 -4.59 7.76
C ASP A 27 3.27 -5.35 9.09
N LEU A 28 2.08 -5.92 9.31
CA LEU A 28 1.83 -6.87 10.40
C LEU A 28 2.63 -8.16 10.20
N GLN A 29 2.76 -8.59 8.95
CA GLN A 29 3.48 -9.78 8.57
C GLN A 29 4.99 -9.51 8.47
N PRO A 30 5.83 -10.49 8.82
CA PRO A 30 7.26 -10.35 8.66
C PRO A 30 7.61 -10.25 7.17
N MET A 31 8.42 -9.24 6.82
CA MET A 31 8.95 -9.05 5.48
C MET A 31 10.44 -9.40 5.44
N MET A 32 10.94 -9.82 4.26
CA MET A 32 12.37 -9.99 4.05
C MET A 32 13.06 -8.62 3.92
N PRO A 33 14.31 -8.48 4.40
CA PRO A 33 15.04 -7.22 4.28
C PRO A 33 15.22 -6.82 2.82
N ILE A 34 14.85 -5.58 2.51
CA ILE A 34 15.06 -4.97 1.19
C ILE A 34 16.15 -3.91 1.36
N LYS A 35 17.17 -3.96 0.50
CA LYS A 35 18.27 -2.98 0.55
C LYS A 35 17.73 -1.57 0.37
N GLY A 36 18.06 -0.67 1.29
CA GLY A 36 17.61 0.74 1.26
C GLY A 36 16.24 0.97 1.89
N VAL A 37 15.55 -0.07 2.37
CA VAL A 37 14.24 0.05 3.04
C VAL A 37 14.36 -0.36 4.50
N LYS A 38 13.88 0.51 5.39
CA LYS A 38 13.73 0.25 6.82
C LYS A 38 12.40 -0.50 7.00
N ILE A 39 12.47 -1.73 7.48
CA ILE A 39 11.30 -2.59 7.62
C ILE A 39 10.86 -2.64 9.07
N LEU A 40 9.61 -2.28 9.32
CA LEU A 40 8.98 -2.27 10.62
C LEU A 40 7.85 -3.32 10.64
N GLN A 41 8.01 -4.36 11.45
CA GLN A 41 6.91 -5.27 11.73
C GLN A 41 6.03 -4.68 12.84
N ALA A 42 4.89 -4.08 12.48
CA ALA A 42 4.01 -3.40 13.41
C ALA A 42 2.57 -3.26 12.91
N ASP A 43 1.66 -2.97 13.83
CA ASP A 43 0.26 -2.66 13.52
C ASP A 43 0.09 -1.15 13.31
N ILE A 44 -0.49 -0.75 12.18
CA ILE A 44 -0.70 0.66 11.86
C ILE A 44 -1.70 1.35 12.78
N THR A 45 -2.56 0.60 13.46
CA THR A 45 -3.52 1.15 14.43
C THR A 45 -2.91 1.40 15.81
N HIS A 46 -1.73 0.84 16.07
CA HIS A 46 -1.11 0.92 17.40
C HIS A 46 -0.30 2.22 17.55
N PRO A 47 -0.47 2.99 18.66
CA PRO A 47 0.18 4.28 18.84
C PRO A 47 1.71 4.20 18.83
N ASN A 48 2.31 3.15 19.40
CA ASN A 48 3.76 2.94 19.38
C ASN A 48 4.35 2.87 17.95
N THR A 49 3.56 2.46 16.95
CA THR A 49 4.02 2.36 15.56
C THR A 49 4.36 3.74 15.00
N LEU A 50 3.52 4.74 15.30
CA LEU A 50 3.76 6.13 14.92
C LEU A 50 5.08 6.65 15.51
N SER A 51 5.30 6.43 16.81
CA SER A 51 6.54 6.87 17.47
C SER A 51 7.78 6.26 16.82
N ARG A 52 7.77 4.95 16.53
CA ARG A 52 8.89 4.26 15.88
C ARG A 52 9.15 4.78 14.47
N ILE A 53 8.08 5.07 13.71
CA ILE A 53 8.19 5.66 12.38
C ILE A 53 8.86 7.04 12.46
N LEU A 54 8.39 7.90 13.37
CA LEU A 54 8.95 9.25 13.55
C LEU A 54 10.40 9.21 14.01
N GLU A 55 10.78 8.27 14.88
CA GLU A 55 12.17 8.05 15.28
C GLU A 55 13.05 7.70 14.06
N ILE A 56 12.58 6.83 13.16
CA ILE A 56 13.31 6.47 11.94
C ILE A 56 13.47 7.68 11.01
N PHE A 57 12.44 8.53 10.88
CA PHE A 57 12.48 9.75 10.10
C PHE A 57 13.19 10.93 10.81
N GLY A 58 13.67 10.76 12.05
CA GLY A 58 14.30 11.83 12.81
C GLY A 58 13.34 12.99 13.14
N ASN A 59 12.08 12.68 13.47
CA ASN A 59 10.97 13.61 13.70
C ASN A 59 10.60 14.46 12.47
N LYS A 60 10.96 14.01 11.27
CA LYS A 60 10.47 14.60 10.02
C LYS A 60 9.18 13.95 9.57
N HIS A 61 8.43 14.70 8.78
CA HIS A 61 7.23 14.23 8.10
C HIS A 61 7.59 13.53 6.78
N ALA A 62 6.76 12.59 6.34
CA ALA A 62 6.89 11.93 5.05
C ALA A 62 6.39 12.82 3.90
N ASP A 63 6.99 12.67 2.72
CA ASP A 63 6.54 13.30 1.46
C ASP A 63 5.40 12.53 0.81
N LEU A 64 5.45 11.20 0.92
CA LEU A 64 4.54 10.28 0.25
C LEU A 64 4.23 9.10 1.18
N VAL A 65 2.94 8.79 1.28
CA VAL A 65 2.44 7.57 1.92
C VAL A 65 1.74 6.72 0.87
N ILE A 66 2.13 5.45 0.74
CA ILE A 66 1.51 4.48 -0.16
C ILE A 66 0.92 3.34 0.66
N CYS A 67 -0.35 3.02 0.45
CA CYS A 67 -1.03 1.90 1.08
C CYS A 67 -1.52 0.89 0.02
N ASP A 68 -0.82 -0.23 -0.14
CA ASP A 68 -1.26 -1.34 -1.01
C ASP A 68 -1.97 -2.44 -0.21
N GLY A 69 -2.57 -2.05 0.91
CA GLY A 69 -3.26 -2.95 1.81
C GLY A 69 -4.53 -3.54 1.18
N ALA A 70 -4.66 -4.87 1.21
CA ALA A 70 -5.90 -5.56 0.86
C ALA A 70 -6.21 -6.67 1.87
N PRO A 71 -7.48 -6.80 2.29
CA PRO A 71 -7.91 -7.94 3.10
C PRO A 71 -7.89 -9.23 2.29
N ASP A 72 -7.89 -10.37 2.99
CA ASP A 72 -8.10 -11.66 2.35
C ASP A 72 -9.53 -11.71 1.82
N VAL A 73 -9.67 -11.83 0.49
CA VAL A 73 -10.96 -11.78 -0.19
C VAL A 73 -11.79 -13.01 0.19
N THR A 74 -12.93 -12.79 0.83
CA THR A 74 -13.85 -13.84 1.26
C THR A 74 -14.78 -14.30 0.13
N GLY A 75 -14.94 -13.45 -0.90
CA GLY A 75 -15.90 -13.65 -1.99
C GLY A 75 -17.26 -13.01 -1.71
N LEU A 76 -17.46 -12.49 -0.50
CA LEU A 76 -18.61 -11.65 -0.16
C LEU A 76 -18.22 -10.19 -0.42
N HIS A 77 -18.49 -9.71 -1.63
CA HIS A 77 -18.01 -8.41 -2.11
C HIS A 77 -18.36 -7.23 -1.20
N ASP A 78 -19.58 -7.18 -0.64
CA ASP A 78 -19.99 -6.10 0.28
C ASP A 78 -19.14 -6.10 1.57
N PHE A 79 -18.79 -7.28 2.08
CA PHE A 79 -17.96 -7.42 3.28
C PHE A 79 -16.49 -7.10 2.99
N ASP A 80 -15.98 -7.58 1.86
CA ASP A 80 -14.61 -7.33 1.42
C ASP A 80 -14.38 -5.82 1.18
N GLU A 81 -15.36 -5.12 0.58
CA GLU A 81 -15.37 -3.66 0.41
C GLU A 81 -15.34 -2.94 1.77
N TYR A 82 -16.20 -3.34 2.72
CA TYR A 82 -16.24 -2.73 4.05
C TYR A 82 -14.91 -2.86 4.80
N ILE A 83 -14.33 -4.07 4.84
CA ILE A 83 -13.06 -4.31 5.53
C ILE A 83 -11.92 -3.53 4.89
N GLN A 84 -11.89 -3.42 3.56
CA GLN A 84 -10.88 -2.61 2.90
C GLN A 84 -11.07 -1.11 3.18
N GLY A 85 -12.31 -0.63 3.26
CA GLY A 85 -12.60 0.75 3.68
C GLY A 85 -12.04 1.03 5.09
N GLN A 86 -12.25 0.12 6.05
CA GLN A 86 -11.69 0.24 7.40
C GLN A 86 -10.16 0.26 7.41
N LEU A 87 -9.54 -0.56 6.56
CA LEU A 87 -8.09 -0.56 6.38
C LEU A 87 -7.60 0.79 5.82
N LEU A 88 -8.32 1.35 4.84
CA LEU A 88 -7.99 2.65 4.28
C LEU A 88 -8.13 3.78 5.31
N PHE A 89 -9.20 3.77 6.12
CA PHE A 89 -9.38 4.76 7.18
C PHE A 89 -8.28 4.68 8.25
N SER A 90 -7.83 3.47 8.59
CA SER A 90 -6.70 3.27 9.50
C SER A 90 -5.40 3.84 8.92
N ALA A 91 -5.15 3.58 7.63
CA ALA A 91 -4.00 4.14 6.91
C ALA A 91 -4.08 5.67 6.78
N LEU A 92 -5.27 6.22 6.51
CA LEU A 92 -5.52 7.66 6.47
C LEU A 92 -5.25 8.29 7.84
N ASN A 93 -5.69 7.67 8.93
CA ASN A 93 -5.45 8.19 10.28
C ASN A 93 -3.95 8.35 10.56
N MET A 94 -3.18 7.30 10.26
CA MET A 94 -1.72 7.35 10.33
C MET A 94 -1.15 8.45 9.43
N THR A 95 -1.63 8.53 8.18
CA THR A 95 -1.22 9.53 7.19
C THR A 95 -1.40 10.95 7.74
N THR A 96 -2.52 11.24 8.43
CA THR A 96 -2.74 12.58 8.99
C THR A 96 -1.73 12.99 10.07
N CYS A 97 -1.10 12.02 10.74
CA CYS A 97 -0.06 12.26 11.74
C CYS A 97 1.34 12.44 11.12
N ILE A 98 1.64 11.79 10.00
CA ILE A 98 3.01 11.69 9.46
C ILE A 98 3.25 12.43 8.16
N LEU A 99 2.22 12.65 7.34
CA LEU A 99 2.38 13.27 6.03
C LEU A 99 2.55 14.77 6.19
N ARG A 100 3.52 15.36 5.47
CA ARG A 100 3.73 16.81 5.50
C ARG A 100 2.60 17.54 4.78
N PRO A 101 2.33 18.82 5.12
CA PRO A 101 1.50 19.67 4.29
C PRO A 101 2.00 19.71 2.84
N GLY A 102 1.08 19.56 1.89
CA GLY A 102 1.39 19.43 0.47
C GLY A 102 1.94 18.06 0.04
N GLY A 103 2.03 17.08 0.94
CA GLY A 103 2.42 15.71 0.63
C GLY A 103 1.32 14.94 -0.10
N ASN A 104 1.67 13.75 -0.60
CA ASN A 104 0.78 12.91 -1.39
C ASN A 104 0.45 11.59 -0.68
N PHE A 105 -0.74 11.07 -0.95
CA PHE A 105 -1.20 9.78 -0.46
C PHE A 105 -1.72 8.94 -1.62
N VAL A 106 -1.27 7.70 -1.73
CA VAL A 106 -1.74 6.75 -2.74
C VAL A 106 -2.21 5.52 -2.03
N ALA A 107 -3.39 5.01 -2.37
CA ALA A 107 -3.88 3.80 -1.74
C ALA A 107 -4.71 2.92 -2.64
N LYS A 108 -4.66 1.62 -2.39
CA LYS A 108 -5.49 0.61 -3.03
C LYS A 108 -6.91 0.66 -2.48
N ILE A 109 -7.87 0.59 -3.39
CA ILE A 109 -9.30 0.63 -3.12
C ILE A 109 -10.03 -0.41 -3.99
N PHE A 110 -11.17 -0.90 -3.52
CA PHE A 110 -12.13 -1.66 -4.31
C PHE A 110 -13.22 -0.68 -4.70
N ARG A 111 -13.40 -0.51 -6.00
CA ARG A 111 -14.36 0.42 -6.57
C ARG A 111 -15.75 -0.22 -6.57
N GLY A 112 -16.28 -0.40 -5.36
CA GLY A 112 -17.58 -0.98 -5.08
C GLY A 112 -18.70 0.05 -5.01
N ARG A 113 -19.76 -0.27 -4.27
CA ARG A 113 -21.01 0.52 -4.26
C ARG A 113 -20.85 1.84 -3.52
N ASP A 114 -20.11 1.84 -2.42
CA ASP A 114 -20.08 2.95 -1.45
C ASP A 114 -18.80 3.80 -1.55
N ILE A 115 -18.03 3.61 -2.64
CA ILE A 115 -16.77 4.30 -2.87
C ILE A 115 -16.89 5.84 -2.92
N SER A 116 -18.05 6.36 -3.32
CA SER A 116 -18.31 7.80 -3.38
C SER A 116 -18.21 8.47 -2.02
N PHE A 117 -18.55 7.77 -0.94
CA PHE A 117 -18.39 8.27 0.43
C PHE A 117 -16.91 8.32 0.81
N LEU A 118 -16.14 7.30 0.43
CA LEU A 118 -14.70 7.25 0.66
C LEU A 118 -13.98 8.42 -0.02
N TYR A 119 -14.35 8.73 -1.25
CA TYR A 119 -13.83 9.89 -1.97
C TYR A 119 -14.18 11.22 -1.29
N ALA A 120 -15.40 11.37 -0.78
CA ALA A 120 -15.80 12.55 -0.04
C ALA A 120 -14.95 12.74 1.24
N GLN A 121 -14.69 11.66 1.98
CA GLN A 121 -13.83 11.71 3.17
C GLN A 121 -12.39 12.10 2.80
N LEU A 122 -11.81 11.52 1.74
CA LEU A 122 -10.47 11.88 1.27
C LEU A 122 -10.39 13.34 0.80
N LYS A 123 -11.43 13.84 0.13
CA LYS A 123 -11.49 15.23 -0.34
C LYS A 123 -11.45 16.25 0.80
N CYS A 124 -11.82 15.86 2.02
CA CYS A 124 -11.66 16.73 3.20
C CYS A 124 -10.19 16.98 3.56
N PHE A 125 -9.28 16.09 3.19
CA PHE A 125 -7.86 16.16 3.59
C PHE A 125 -6.91 16.45 2.43
N PHE A 126 -7.39 16.39 1.18
CA PHE A 126 -6.56 16.54 0.00
C PHE A 126 -7.22 17.46 -1.01
N GLU A 127 -6.44 18.36 -1.60
CA GLU A 127 -6.93 19.30 -2.59
C GLU A 127 -7.43 18.58 -3.86
N LYS A 128 -6.74 17.51 -4.27
CA LYS A 128 -7.08 16.75 -5.47
C LYS A 128 -7.11 15.26 -5.16
N VAL A 129 -8.18 14.61 -5.59
CA VAL A 129 -8.39 13.17 -5.42
C VAL A 129 -8.77 12.62 -6.79
N THR A 130 -8.05 11.61 -7.26
CA THR A 130 -8.27 10.95 -8.54
C THR A 130 -8.33 9.44 -8.33
N CYS A 131 -9.16 8.75 -9.11
CA CYS A 131 -9.17 7.30 -9.16
C CYS A 131 -8.32 6.85 -10.34
N ALA A 132 -7.30 6.05 -10.10
CA ALA A 132 -6.37 5.53 -11.08
C ALA A 132 -6.51 4.01 -11.22
N LYS A 133 -6.55 3.50 -12.45
CA LYS A 133 -6.37 2.05 -12.70
C LYS A 133 -5.18 1.85 -13.64
N PRO A 134 -4.05 1.30 -13.16
CA PRO A 134 -2.90 1.03 -14.02
C PRO A 134 -3.13 -0.20 -14.90
N LEU A 135 -2.46 -0.26 -16.05
CA LEU A 135 -2.50 -1.41 -16.98
C LEU A 135 -2.02 -2.74 -16.35
N SER A 136 -1.16 -2.66 -15.33
CA SER A 136 -0.71 -3.81 -14.57
C SER A 136 -1.79 -4.41 -13.66
N SER A 137 -2.89 -3.67 -13.40
CA SER A 137 -4.04 -4.19 -12.66
C SER A 137 -4.96 -4.97 -13.60
N ARG A 138 -5.39 -6.16 -13.16
CA ARG A 138 -6.25 -7.05 -13.95
C ARG A 138 -7.55 -6.36 -14.34
N GLY A 139 -7.96 -6.51 -15.60
CA GLY A 139 -9.18 -5.89 -16.11
C GLY A 139 -10.42 -6.34 -15.32
N SER A 140 -10.46 -7.64 -14.98
CA SER A 140 -11.52 -8.30 -14.22
C SER A 140 -11.59 -7.93 -12.73
N SER A 141 -10.56 -7.26 -12.18
CA SER A 141 -10.55 -6.86 -10.77
C SER A 141 -11.33 -5.56 -10.55
N ILE A 142 -12.07 -5.51 -9.43
CA ILE A 142 -12.70 -4.27 -8.93
C ILE A 142 -11.67 -3.33 -8.27
N GLU A 143 -10.42 -3.76 -8.18
CA GLU A 143 -9.30 -2.98 -7.67
C GLU A 143 -9.01 -1.75 -8.54
N ALA A 144 -8.82 -0.64 -7.85
CA ALA A 144 -8.25 0.59 -8.36
C ALA A 144 -7.35 1.19 -7.29
N PHE A 145 -6.68 2.28 -7.65
CA PHE A 145 -5.92 3.10 -6.72
C PHE A 145 -6.58 4.47 -6.61
N VAL A 146 -6.53 5.06 -5.44
CA VAL A 146 -6.82 6.48 -5.25
C VAL A 146 -5.49 7.21 -5.14
N VAL A 147 -5.36 8.31 -5.87
CA VAL A 147 -4.21 9.21 -5.81
C VAL A 147 -4.70 10.54 -5.27
N CYS A 148 -4.22 10.87 -4.08
CA CYS A 148 -4.55 12.05 -3.31
C CYS A 148 -3.34 12.98 -3.29
N GLU A 149 -3.51 14.19 -3.77
CA GLU A 149 -2.45 15.19 -3.93
C GLU A 149 -2.72 16.41 -3.06
N ASN A 150 -1.65 17.07 -2.63
CA ASN A 150 -1.66 18.28 -1.81
C ASN A 150 -2.44 18.10 -0.50
N PHE A 151 -1.85 17.35 0.42
CA PHE A 151 -2.40 17.16 1.76
C PHE A 151 -2.56 18.48 2.53
N SER A 152 -3.75 18.69 3.10
CA SER A 152 -4.11 19.84 3.91
C SER A 152 -5.02 19.40 5.06
N LEU A 153 -4.61 19.65 6.30
CA LEU A 153 -5.46 19.38 7.45
C LEU A 153 -6.57 20.45 7.57
N PRO A 154 -7.83 20.04 7.79
CA PRO A 154 -8.88 20.97 8.19
C PRO A 154 -8.56 21.65 9.53
N GLU A 155 -8.91 22.92 9.69
CA GLU A 155 -8.62 23.71 10.91
C GLU A 155 -9.20 23.09 12.19
N ASP A 156 -10.38 22.46 12.09
CA ASP A 156 -11.07 21.83 13.21
C ASP A 156 -10.56 20.41 13.52
N TYR A 157 -9.57 19.90 12.77
CA TYR A 157 -9.11 18.52 12.89
C TYR A 157 -7.76 18.43 13.61
N LYS A 158 -7.73 17.65 14.70
CA LYS A 158 -6.51 17.29 15.39
C LYS A 158 -6.18 15.82 15.10
N PRO A 159 -5.04 15.52 14.46
CA PRO A 159 -4.60 14.15 14.23
C PRO A 159 -4.41 13.42 15.56
N ASP A 160 -4.98 12.24 15.66
CA ASP A 160 -4.81 11.36 16.81
C ASP A 160 -4.89 9.90 16.36
N ILE A 161 -3.79 9.18 16.52
CA ILE A 161 -3.71 7.77 16.16
C ILE A 161 -4.49 6.87 17.14
N SER A 162 -4.71 7.33 18.38
CA SER A 162 -5.35 6.54 19.43
C SER A 162 -6.87 6.46 19.27
N THR A 163 -7.46 7.45 18.60
CA THR A 163 -8.86 7.44 18.21
C THR A 163 -8.97 6.96 16.76
N PRO A 164 -9.71 5.87 16.49
CA PRO A 164 -9.97 5.45 15.12
C PRO A 164 -10.62 6.58 14.34
N PHE A 165 -10.26 6.69 13.06
CA PHE A 165 -10.87 7.68 12.19
C PHE A 165 -12.39 7.46 12.16
N GLN A 166 -13.14 8.44 12.69
CA GLN A 166 -14.58 8.42 12.62
C GLN A 166 -15.00 9.10 11.32
N GLU A 167 -15.80 8.39 10.54
CA GLU A 167 -16.44 8.95 9.35
C GLU A 167 -17.12 10.27 9.72
N ARG A 168 -16.79 11.34 9.00
CA ARG A 168 -17.47 12.62 9.24
C ARG A 168 -18.92 12.44 8.85
N LYS A 169 -19.83 12.60 9.82
CA LYS A 169 -21.30 12.42 9.69
C LYS A 169 -21.99 13.34 8.67
N ASN A 170 -21.26 14.23 8.03
CA ASN A 170 -21.81 15.23 7.11
C ASN A 170 -21.26 15.11 5.67
N PRO A 171 -21.29 13.95 4.98
CA PRO A 171 -21.07 13.89 3.56
C PRO A 171 -22.43 13.75 2.87
N ASP A 172 -23.29 14.78 2.94
CA ASP A 172 -24.47 14.87 2.06
C ASP A 172 -24.04 14.94 0.57
N MET A 173 -22.74 15.04 0.29
CA MET A 173 -22.17 14.96 -1.04
C MET A 173 -21.53 13.59 -1.28
N SER A 174 -22.25 12.72 -1.99
CA SER A 174 -21.58 11.71 -2.82
C SER A 174 -20.67 12.44 -3.82
N TYR A 175 -19.36 12.24 -3.73
CA TYR A 175 -18.40 12.90 -4.61
C TYR A 175 -17.84 11.92 -5.64
N ILE A 176 -17.91 12.29 -6.91
CA ILE A 176 -17.32 11.51 -8.00
C ILE A 176 -15.96 12.14 -8.32
N VAL A 177 -14.91 11.33 -8.21
CA VAL A 177 -13.55 11.73 -8.57
C VAL A 177 -13.28 11.47 -10.05
N PRO A 178 -12.44 12.28 -10.70
CA PRO A 178 -11.96 11.99 -12.04
C PRO A 178 -11.25 10.62 -12.09
N PHE A 179 -11.51 9.87 -13.15
CA PHE A 179 -10.85 8.60 -13.43
C PHE A 179 -9.68 8.80 -14.39
N VAL A 180 -8.52 8.24 -14.06
CA VAL A 180 -7.28 8.33 -14.83
C VAL A 180 -6.83 6.91 -15.19
N ALA A 181 -6.67 6.64 -16.47
CA ALA A 181 -5.94 5.46 -16.92
C ALA A 181 -4.45 5.74 -16.77
N CYS A 182 -3.72 4.85 -16.08
CA CYS A 182 -2.29 5.03 -15.82
C CYS A 182 -1.46 4.01 -16.60
N GLY A 183 -0.32 4.47 -17.13
CA GLY A 183 0.64 3.63 -17.85
C GLY A 183 1.14 4.28 -19.13
N ASP A 184 2.28 3.80 -19.62
CA ASP A 184 2.77 4.07 -20.96
C ASP A 184 2.09 3.11 -21.96
N LEU A 185 1.89 3.53 -23.20
CA LEU A 185 1.38 2.67 -24.27
C LEU A 185 2.30 1.47 -24.54
N SER A 186 3.59 1.58 -24.17
CA SER A 186 4.56 0.49 -24.27
C SER A 186 4.66 -0.39 -23.02
N ALA A 187 3.85 -0.15 -21.98
CA ALA A 187 3.90 -0.94 -20.75
C ALA A 187 3.37 -2.37 -20.98
N TYR A 188 3.84 -3.31 -20.16
CA TYR A 188 3.29 -4.65 -20.11
C TYR A 188 1.82 -4.61 -19.65
N ASP A 189 0.95 -5.11 -20.52
CA ASP A 189 -0.48 -5.33 -20.33
C ASP A 189 -0.70 -6.67 -19.64
N SER A 190 -1.43 -6.62 -18.52
CA SER A 190 -1.74 -7.79 -17.71
C SER A 190 -2.61 -8.84 -18.43
N GLU A 191 -3.28 -8.47 -19.52
CA GLU A 191 -4.14 -9.36 -20.32
C GLU A 191 -3.48 -9.82 -21.63
N THR A 192 -2.27 -9.33 -21.95
CA THR A 192 -1.55 -9.69 -23.19
C THR A 192 -0.54 -10.81 -22.95
N THR A 193 -0.44 -11.75 -23.90
CA THR A 193 0.60 -12.79 -23.89
C THR A 193 1.82 -12.30 -24.69
N TYR A 194 2.98 -12.22 -24.04
CA TYR A 194 4.23 -11.76 -24.63
C TYR A 194 5.08 -12.93 -25.13
N VAL A 195 5.61 -12.82 -26.35
CA VAL A 195 6.58 -13.79 -26.88
C VAL A 195 7.93 -13.47 -26.24
N PHE A 196 8.40 -14.35 -25.37
CA PHE A 196 9.69 -14.21 -24.69
C PHE A 196 10.82 -14.71 -25.60
N ASP A 197 11.86 -13.89 -25.77
CA ASP A 197 13.06 -14.29 -26.50
C ASP A 197 13.95 -15.14 -25.59
N THR A 198 13.99 -16.46 -25.83
CA THR A 198 14.58 -17.45 -24.92
C THR A 198 16.10 -17.37 -24.81
N ASP A 199 16.75 -16.67 -25.72
CA ASP A 199 18.21 -16.76 -25.88
C ASP A 199 18.98 -15.90 -24.87
N ASN A 200 18.31 -14.95 -24.17
CA ASN A 200 18.94 -14.05 -23.20
C ASN A 200 18.21 -13.91 -21.85
N SER A 201 17.17 -14.70 -21.57
CA SER A 201 16.39 -14.57 -20.34
C SER A 201 16.65 -15.72 -19.36
N THR A 202 17.00 -15.39 -18.12
CA THR A 202 17.00 -16.37 -17.02
C THR A 202 15.58 -16.45 -16.46
N SER A 203 14.90 -17.59 -16.64
CA SER A 203 13.60 -17.83 -16.00
C SER A 203 13.82 -17.98 -14.49
N LEU A 204 13.17 -17.12 -13.71
CA LEU A 204 13.12 -17.24 -12.26
C LEU A 204 11.82 -17.94 -11.89
N ASP A 205 11.85 -18.75 -10.83
CA ASP A 205 10.65 -19.37 -10.29
C ASP A 205 9.64 -18.30 -9.87
N ALA A 206 8.37 -18.53 -10.20
CA ALA A 206 7.28 -17.63 -9.83
C ALA A 206 7.24 -17.47 -8.30
N ILE A 207 7.37 -16.23 -7.82
CA ILE A 207 7.30 -15.87 -6.39
C ILE A 207 5.90 -16.16 -5.83
N GLN A 208 4.88 -16.13 -6.68
CA GLN A 208 3.51 -16.49 -6.31
C GLN A 208 2.88 -17.31 -7.45
N PRO A 209 2.83 -18.64 -7.33
CA PRO A 209 2.20 -19.47 -8.35
C PRO A 209 0.67 -19.31 -8.33
N PRO A 210 -0.02 -19.61 -9.45
CA PRO A 210 -1.47 -19.50 -9.54
C PRO A 210 -2.17 -20.35 -8.49
N ILE A 211 -3.16 -19.73 -7.81
CA ILE A 211 -3.90 -20.29 -6.66
C ILE A 211 -4.94 -21.36 -7.09
N GLY A 212 -5.08 -21.61 -8.40
CA GLY A 212 -6.09 -22.51 -8.97
C GLY A 212 -5.81 -24.00 -8.73
N LYS A 213 -6.84 -24.73 -8.27
CA LYS A 213 -6.79 -26.18 -8.02
C LYS A 213 -6.38 -27.03 -9.24
N THR A 214 -6.59 -26.53 -10.46
CA THR A 214 -6.34 -27.27 -11.70
C THR A 214 -4.86 -27.55 -11.99
N TYR A 215 -3.94 -26.79 -11.37
CA TYR A 215 -2.49 -26.97 -11.54
C TYR A 215 -1.83 -27.77 -10.40
N LEU A 216 -2.58 -28.12 -9.34
CA LEU A 216 -2.03 -28.79 -8.16
C LEU A 216 -1.71 -30.28 -8.38
N THR A 217 -2.26 -30.89 -9.43
CA THR A 217 -2.18 -32.35 -9.62
C THR A 217 -0.81 -32.83 -10.16
N ILE A 218 0.01 -31.95 -10.75
CA ILE A 218 1.21 -32.39 -11.49
C ILE A 218 2.52 -32.24 -10.70
N PHE A 219 2.59 -31.45 -9.62
CA PHE A 219 3.87 -31.22 -8.91
C PHE A 219 3.73 -31.18 -7.38
N SER A 220 3.39 -32.30 -6.75
CA SER A 220 3.06 -32.34 -5.31
C SER A 220 4.25 -32.15 -4.35
N THR A 221 5.51 -32.24 -4.80
CA THR A 221 6.68 -32.19 -3.89
C THR A 221 7.48 -30.88 -3.97
N LEU A 222 7.58 -30.24 -5.15
CA LEU A 222 8.26 -28.95 -5.31
C LEU A 222 7.37 -27.75 -4.91
N ILE A 223 6.06 -27.88 -5.13
CA ILE A 223 5.09 -26.79 -4.94
C ILE A 223 4.93 -26.36 -3.47
N ASN A 224 5.11 -27.24 -2.49
CA ASN A 224 4.99 -26.87 -1.07
C ASN A 224 6.08 -25.90 -0.56
N ARG A 225 7.22 -25.81 -1.28
CA ARG A 225 8.25 -24.80 -1.04
C ARG A 225 7.96 -23.46 -1.74
N ILE A 226 7.17 -23.46 -2.81
CA ILE A 226 6.96 -22.32 -3.73
C ILE A 226 5.58 -21.64 -3.54
N LEU A 227 4.55 -22.37 -3.10
CA LEU A 227 3.25 -21.83 -2.64
C LEU A 227 3.31 -21.08 -1.31
N ALA A 228 4.50 -21.03 -0.73
CA ALA A 228 4.81 -20.21 0.40
C ALA A 228 4.48 -18.75 0.08
N PRO A 229 3.53 -18.12 0.77
CA PRO A 229 3.34 -16.68 0.64
C PRO A 229 4.68 -15.96 0.84
N PRO A 230 4.93 -14.79 0.23
CA PRO A 230 6.23 -14.10 0.31
C PRO A 230 6.77 -13.95 1.74
N TYR A 231 5.86 -13.82 2.71
CA TYR A 231 6.18 -13.73 4.14
C TYR A 231 6.65 -15.05 4.78
N LYS A 232 6.41 -16.24 4.20
CA LYS A 232 6.79 -17.53 4.81
C LYS A 232 8.30 -17.69 4.92
N ARG A 233 9.04 -17.27 3.89
CA ARG A 233 10.52 -17.25 3.94
C ARG A 233 11.01 -16.29 5.01
N ALA A 234 10.35 -15.14 5.16
CA ALA A 234 10.63 -14.23 6.28
C ALA A 234 10.29 -14.89 7.64
N ILE A 235 9.18 -15.63 7.78
CA ILE A 235 8.90 -16.40 9.01
C ILE A 235 10.01 -17.41 9.30
N GLU A 236 10.51 -18.12 8.29
CA GLU A 236 11.60 -19.09 8.46
C GLU A 236 12.91 -18.43 8.92
N MET A 237 13.30 -17.31 8.29
CA MET A 237 14.47 -16.54 8.72
C MET A 237 14.30 -15.99 10.15
N LYS A 238 13.07 -15.60 10.52
CA LYS A 238 12.75 -15.12 11.88
C LYS A 238 12.91 -16.25 12.90
N ARG A 239 12.44 -17.46 12.57
CA ARG A 239 12.63 -18.65 13.42
C ARG A 239 14.10 -19.04 13.59
N LYS A 240 14.94 -18.76 12.59
CA LYS A 240 16.38 -19.01 12.64
C LYS A 240 17.19 -17.91 13.33
N GLY A 241 16.56 -16.80 13.72
CA GLY A 241 17.26 -15.64 14.31
C GLY A 241 18.05 -14.80 13.29
N GLU A 242 17.84 -15.03 11.99
CA GLU A 242 18.54 -14.35 10.88
C GLU A 242 17.86 -13.03 10.48
N LEU A 243 16.69 -12.73 11.05
CA LEU A 243 15.95 -11.49 10.84
C LEU A 243 16.06 -10.59 12.06
N GLN A 244 16.75 -9.47 11.90
CA GLN A 244 16.74 -8.36 12.85
C GLN A 244 15.87 -7.25 12.27
N TYR A 245 14.71 -7.04 12.86
CA TYR A 245 13.91 -5.85 12.63
C TYR A 245 14.46 -4.70 13.48
N ILE A 246 14.30 -3.49 12.97
CA ILE A 246 14.68 -2.25 13.65
C ILE A 246 13.57 -1.87 14.63
#